data_AF-A0A2V9JMN9-F1
#
_entry.id   AF-A0A2V9JMN9-F1
#
_cell.length_a   1.000
_cell.length_b   1.000
_cell.length_c   1.000
_cell.angle_alpha   90.00
_cell.angle_beta   90.00
_cell.angle_gamma   90.00
#
_symmetry.space_group_name_H-M   'P 1'
#
loop_
_entity.id
_entity.type
_entity.pdbx_description
1 polymer ?
#
loop_
_entity_poly.entity_id
_entity_poly.type
_entity_poly.pdbx_seq_one_letter_code
_entity_poly.pdbx_strand_id
1 'polypeptide(L)'
;HAGEKIDLGAIVLPFDRDLIRYGSYTHPSISAKRQRMFNTTPGGSFDTEIELPGPLESARLVSRFKTIDLQVEDTHQTTTVHTHSPLHTLTIKVPPATPYDMYTLETRFKGAGGGQICVREPLPEAFAIAGVSHMNTWGQQTSEYLARVAELVQLAGARALLIANEVNAAYIAGALKELRIPYAITAGNHTMARWDDFFPQRCQALDDGPMRIVSFSNEITASWSEARDLLIARKDATARILLCYEAFPPLDLIRDGRVKLLFDGHSGENHPQRGQFPPRTLHMRAPSYESVRWISMTHDGLAPSLLSPEDVPSLRVPREGNLPLRVEFSAANNGTARALTARIINETGIRFPGARVRLVLRAGNYTVSGAKVLQAFHSDDGKVTVIDVETEARTAPATEIVVRDSPR
;
A
#
# COMPACT_ATOMS: atom_id res chain seq x y z
N HIS A 1 -7.84 -27.65 16.05
CA HIS A 1 -7.28 -27.10 17.30
C HIS A 1 -7.93 -25.75 17.56
N ALA A 2 -8.56 -25.60 18.72
CA ALA A 2 -9.31 -24.42 19.13
C ALA A 2 -8.37 -23.21 19.34
N GLY A 3 -8.88 -22.02 19.02
CA GLY A 3 -8.12 -20.79 18.83
C GLY A 3 -7.16 -20.45 19.98
N GLU A 4 -5.88 -20.38 19.63
CA GLU A 4 -4.96 -19.51 20.33
C GLU A 4 -5.44 -18.07 20.13
N LYS A 5 -5.60 -17.35 21.24
CA LYS A 5 -5.71 -15.89 21.22
C LYS A 5 -4.50 -15.37 20.45
N ILE A 6 -4.72 -14.88 19.23
CA ILE A 6 -3.76 -14.01 18.57
C ILE A 6 -3.72 -12.75 19.44
N ASP A 7 -2.71 -12.65 20.28
CA ASP A 7 -2.34 -11.37 20.86
C ASP A 7 -1.99 -10.46 19.68
N LEU A 8 -2.94 -9.61 19.28
CA LEU A 8 -2.75 -8.58 18.27
C LEU A 8 -1.70 -7.55 18.71
N GLY A 9 -0.98 -7.80 19.82
CA GLY A 9 0.30 -7.23 20.18
C GLY A 9 0.27 -5.74 19.97
N ALA A 10 -0.33 -5.02 20.93
CA ALA A 10 -0.54 -3.57 20.95
C ALA A 10 -0.16 -2.94 19.61
N ILE A 11 -1.14 -2.73 18.71
CA ILE A 11 -0.94 -2.01 17.46
C ILE A 11 -0.09 -0.78 17.79
N VAL A 12 1.20 -0.83 17.46
CA VAL A 12 2.06 0.34 17.46
C VAL A 12 1.65 1.05 16.18
N LEU A 13 0.50 1.72 16.27
CA LEU A 13 0.35 2.99 15.60
C LEU A 13 1.61 3.79 15.94
N PRO A 14 2.11 4.71 15.10
CA PRO A 14 3.32 5.50 15.35
C PRO A 14 3.23 6.42 16.59
N PHE A 15 2.29 6.17 17.49
CA PHE A 15 2.33 6.55 18.88
C PHE A 15 3.28 5.59 19.60
N ASP A 16 4.51 6.07 19.74
CA ASP A 16 5.42 5.62 20.78
C ASP A 16 4.66 5.31 22.09
N ARG A 17 5.06 4.27 22.82
CA ARG A 17 4.46 3.90 24.12
C ARG A 17 4.53 5.07 25.13
N ASP A 18 5.43 6.02 24.89
CA ASP A 18 5.61 7.22 25.69
C ASP A 18 4.70 8.40 25.28
N LEU A 19 4.07 8.39 24.08
CA LEU A 19 3.07 9.38 23.67
C LEU A 19 1.69 9.14 24.32
N ILE A 20 1.42 7.92 24.80
CA ILE A 20 0.20 7.61 25.58
C ILE A 20 0.31 8.18 27.01
N ARG A 21 1.51 8.54 27.48
CA ARG A 21 1.72 9.04 28.86
C ARG A 21 1.50 10.54 29.05
N TYR A 22 1.35 11.35 27.99
CA TYR A 22 0.96 12.75 28.13
C TYR A 22 -0.53 12.93 27.83
N GLY A 23 -1.31 12.85 28.92
CA GLY A 23 -2.72 13.17 28.91
C GLY A 23 -3.00 14.60 28.46
N SER A 24 -3.77 14.74 27.39
CA SER A 24 -4.93 15.62 27.30
C SER A 24 -5.61 15.38 25.96
N TYR A 25 -6.73 14.67 26.03
CA TYR A 25 -7.71 14.46 24.97
C TYR A 25 -8.43 15.78 24.63
N THR A 26 -7.68 16.78 24.20
CA THR A 26 -8.21 18.05 23.71
C THR A 26 -7.50 18.38 22.41
N HIS A 27 -8.19 18.15 21.30
CA HIS A 27 -7.77 18.27 19.90
C HIS A 27 -6.94 17.10 19.34
N PRO A 28 -7.52 16.26 18.45
CA PRO A 28 -6.69 15.57 17.47
C PRO A 28 -5.99 16.66 16.65
N SER A 29 -4.66 16.73 16.75
CA SER A 29 -3.87 17.64 15.92
C SER A 29 -4.18 17.33 14.46
N ILE A 30 -4.34 18.38 13.65
CA ILE A 30 -4.65 18.27 12.21
C ILE A 30 -3.57 17.47 11.47
N SER A 31 -2.37 17.31 12.06
CA SER A 31 -1.32 16.39 11.58
C SER A 31 -1.76 14.94 11.40
N ALA A 32 -2.69 14.41 12.23
CA ALA A 32 -3.25 13.07 12.03
C ALA A 32 -4.18 13.02 10.80
N LYS A 33 -4.89 14.12 10.51
CA LYS A 33 -5.85 14.23 9.40
C LYS A 33 -5.21 14.27 8.01
N ARG A 34 -3.87 14.29 7.93
CA ARG A 34 -3.10 14.37 6.69
C ARG A 34 -2.04 13.28 6.56
N GLN A 35 -2.17 12.16 7.28
CA GLN A 35 -1.31 10.99 7.03
C GLN A 35 -1.49 10.54 5.58
N ARG A 36 -0.50 10.86 4.75
CA ARG A 36 -0.44 10.49 3.34
C ARG A 36 0.55 9.34 3.20
N MET A 37 0.24 8.50 2.22
CA MET A 37 1.15 7.50 1.72
C MET A 37 1.86 8.08 0.50
N PHE A 38 3.18 7.98 0.47
CA PHE A 38 4.00 8.43 -0.65
C PHE A 38 4.83 7.27 -1.19
N ASN A 39 5.05 7.25 -2.50
CA ASN A 39 6.06 6.39 -3.11
C ASN A 39 7.28 7.22 -3.49
N THR A 40 8.46 6.66 -3.31
CA THR A 40 9.71 7.25 -3.75
C THR A 40 10.73 6.16 -4.08
N THR A 41 11.87 6.55 -4.64
CA THR A 41 12.97 5.65 -4.96
C THR A 41 14.19 6.02 -4.11
N PRO A 42 15.13 5.09 -3.85
CA PRO A 42 16.41 5.46 -3.23
C PRO A 42 17.09 6.57 -4.04
N GLY A 43 17.58 7.60 -3.34
CA GLY A 43 18.17 8.80 -3.97
C GLY A 43 17.15 9.81 -4.49
N GLY A 44 15.85 9.50 -4.42
CA GLY A 44 14.76 10.39 -4.79
C GLY A 44 14.40 11.37 -3.68
N SER A 45 13.31 12.09 -3.89
CA SER A 45 12.68 12.95 -2.90
C SER A 45 11.16 12.80 -2.92
N PHE A 46 10.51 13.37 -1.91
CA PHE A 46 9.07 13.55 -1.89
C PHE A 46 8.72 14.81 -1.10
N ASP A 47 7.58 15.40 -1.44
CA ASP A 47 7.03 16.54 -0.73
C ASP A 47 5.95 16.08 0.23
N THR A 48 5.99 16.57 1.46
CA THR A 48 4.95 16.31 2.45
C THR A 48 4.53 17.60 3.14
N GLU A 49 3.24 17.70 3.46
CA GLU A 49 2.70 18.82 4.24
C GLU A 49 2.60 18.42 5.70
N ILE A 50 3.16 19.25 6.59
CA ILE A 50 3.15 19.02 8.02
C ILE A 50 2.94 20.34 8.78
N GLU A 51 2.18 20.29 9.85
CA GLU A 51 2.06 21.42 10.77
C GLU A 51 3.27 21.44 11.70
N LEU A 52 4.01 22.55 11.70
CA LEU A 52 5.20 22.72 12.51
C LEU A 52 4.99 23.86 13.51
N PRO A 53 4.70 23.56 14.79
CA PRO A 53 4.60 24.58 15.84
C PRO A 53 5.97 25.18 16.23
N GLY A 54 7.05 24.67 15.65
CA GLY A 54 8.43 25.09 15.92
C GLY A 54 9.38 24.49 14.86
N PRO A 55 10.70 24.71 14.99
CA PRO A 55 11.67 24.17 14.04
C PRO A 55 11.63 22.64 14.03
N LEU A 56 11.81 22.07 12.84
CA LEU A 56 12.00 20.63 12.69
C LEU A 56 13.37 20.23 13.24
N GLU A 57 13.40 19.27 14.16
CA GLU A 57 14.64 18.79 14.79
C GLU A 57 15.25 17.61 14.03
N SER A 58 14.41 16.69 13.56
CA SER A 58 14.84 15.55 12.75
C SER A 58 13.69 14.94 11.94
N ALA A 59 14.05 14.26 10.86
CA ALA A 59 13.16 13.41 10.08
C ALA A 59 13.84 12.06 9.83
N ARG A 60 13.11 10.96 10.00
CA ARG A 60 13.62 9.59 9.86
C ARG A 60 12.62 8.71 9.15
N LEU A 61 13.12 7.74 8.37
CA LEU A 61 12.32 6.60 7.93
C LEU A 61 12.60 5.41 8.84
N VAL A 62 11.55 4.83 9.42
CA VAL A 62 11.65 3.69 10.34
C VAL A 62 10.86 2.53 9.77
N SER A 63 11.53 1.38 9.66
CA SER A 63 10.94 0.09 9.30
C SER A 63 11.36 -0.93 10.36
N ARG A 64 10.88 -2.18 10.21
CA ARG A 64 11.26 -3.28 11.09
C ARG A 64 12.77 -3.52 11.19
N PHE A 65 13.52 -3.26 10.12
CA PHE A 65 14.94 -3.62 10.05
C PHE A 65 15.88 -2.42 9.93
N LYS A 66 15.36 -1.25 9.57
CA LYS A 66 16.13 -0.05 9.22
C LYS A 66 15.51 1.24 9.76
N THR A 67 16.36 2.09 10.29
CA THR A 67 16.16 3.51 10.62
C THR A 67 17.10 4.33 9.75
N ILE A 68 16.55 5.25 8.98
CA ILE A 68 17.30 6.07 8.03
C ILE A 68 17.08 7.54 8.39
N ASP A 69 18.16 8.25 8.73
CA ASP A 69 18.10 9.70 8.90
C ASP A 69 17.90 10.37 7.53
N LEU A 70 17.00 11.35 7.50
CA LEU A 70 16.63 12.08 6.28
C LEU A 70 17.20 13.48 6.29
N GLN A 71 17.52 13.96 5.09
CA GLN A 71 17.84 15.36 4.86
C GLN A 71 16.58 16.10 4.42
N VAL A 72 16.23 17.18 5.13
CA VAL A 72 15.16 18.10 4.74
C VAL A 72 15.81 19.29 4.05
N GLU A 73 15.44 19.50 2.79
CA GLU A 73 16.09 20.53 1.95
C GLU A 73 15.37 21.86 2.00
N ASP A 74 14.05 21.83 2.05
CA ASP A 74 13.23 23.02 2.01
C ASP A 74 12.08 22.93 3.01
N THR A 75 11.69 24.08 3.53
CA THR A 75 10.60 24.25 4.46
C THR A 75 9.89 25.54 4.12
N HIS A 76 8.81 25.43 3.36
CA HIS A 76 8.00 26.58 2.97
C HIS A 76 6.72 26.62 3.79
N GLN A 77 6.50 27.73 4.50
CA GLN A 77 5.20 27.97 5.13
C GLN A 77 4.16 28.23 4.03
N THR A 78 3.16 27.36 3.92
CA THR A 78 2.15 27.42 2.85
C THR A 78 0.87 28.13 3.28
N THR A 79 0.49 28.05 4.55
CA THR A 79 -0.68 28.76 5.07
C THR A 79 -0.60 28.95 6.58
N THR A 80 -1.01 30.11 7.08
CA THR A 80 -1.31 30.30 8.50
C THR A 80 -2.72 29.78 8.76
N VAL A 81 -2.88 28.46 8.90
CA VAL A 81 -4.19 27.85 9.13
C VAL A 81 -4.72 28.23 10.53
N HIS A 82 -3.81 28.44 11.50
CA HIS A 82 -4.11 28.90 12.85
C HIS A 82 -2.98 29.79 13.43
N THR A 83 -3.28 30.60 14.44
CA THR A 83 -2.32 31.50 15.10
C THR A 83 -1.20 30.79 15.88
N HIS A 84 -1.21 29.45 15.99
CA HIS A 84 -0.29 28.70 16.86
C HIS A 84 0.53 27.59 16.17
N SER A 85 0.18 27.17 14.94
CA SER A 85 0.94 26.16 14.18
C SER A 85 0.80 26.42 12.67
N PRO A 86 1.80 27.02 12.01
CA PRO A 86 1.80 27.17 10.56
C PRO A 86 1.88 25.80 9.85
N LEU A 87 1.22 25.72 8.69
CA LEU A 87 1.38 24.59 7.78
C LEU A 87 2.63 24.80 6.93
N HIS A 88 3.48 23.79 6.86
CA HIS A 88 4.68 23.78 6.03
C HIS A 88 4.63 22.68 5.00
N THR A 89 5.17 22.95 3.81
CA THR A 89 5.59 21.93 2.85
C THR A 89 7.07 21.66 3.03
N LEU A 90 7.40 20.40 3.24
CA LEU A 90 8.77 19.90 3.35
C LEU A 90 9.13 19.09 2.11
N THR A 91 10.27 19.40 1.52
CA THR A 91 10.90 18.52 0.52
C THR A 91 11.96 17.68 1.22
N ILE A 92 11.75 16.37 1.23
CA ILE A 92 12.60 15.41 1.95
C ILE A 92 13.36 14.55 0.94
N LYS A 93 14.70 14.49 1.09
CA LYS A 93 15.56 13.62 0.28
C LYS A 93 15.77 12.27 0.95
N VAL A 94 15.63 11.22 0.15
CA VAL A 94 15.88 9.84 0.56
C VAL A 94 17.28 9.44 0.13
N PRO A 95 18.14 8.94 1.05
CA PRO A 95 19.47 8.50 0.69
C PRO A 95 19.49 7.42 -0.42
N PRO A 96 20.49 7.42 -1.33
CA PRO A 96 20.62 6.39 -2.38
C PRO A 96 20.77 4.96 -1.86
N ALA A 97 21.28 4.79 -0.64
CA ALA A 97 21.48 3.48 -0.01
C ALA A 97 20.27 2.97 0.78
N THR A 98 19.16 3.73 0.81
CA THR A 98 17.94 3.32 1.51
C THR A 98 17.36 2.05 0.88
N PRO A 99 17.19 0.95 1.65
CA PRO A 99 16.56 -0.26 1.13
C PRO A 99 15.11 -0.04 0.70
N TYR A 100 14.59 -0.92 -0.15
CA TYR A 100 13.18 -0.94 -0.46
C TYR A 100 12.37 -1.49 0.72
N ASP A 101 11.40 -0.73 1.20
CA ASP A 101 10.47 -1.15 2.24
C ASP A 101 9.26 -0.20 2.34
N MET A 102 8.30 -0.60 3.15
CA MET A 102 7.34 0.34 3.72
C MET A 102 7.91 0.90 5.02
N TYR A 103 8.08 2.22 5.06
CA TYR A 103 8.62 2.95 6.20
C TYR A 103 7.54 3.83 6.82
N THR A 104 7.62 3.99 8.14
CA THR A 104 7.01 5.11 8.84
C THR A 104 7.96 6.31 8.74
N LEU A 105 7.46 7.43 8.24
CA LEU A 105 8.13 8.72 8.41
C LEU A 105 7.91 9.17 9.85
N GLU A 106 8.98 9.37 10.59
CA GLU A 106 8.97 9.98 11.93
C GLU A 106 9.60 11.36 11.85
N THR A 107 8.88 12.37 12.30
CA THR A 107 9.39 13.75 12.40
C THR A 107 9.36 14.19 13.86
N ARG A 108 10.42 14.85 14.31
CA ARG A 108 10.52 15.43 15.66
C ARG A 108 10.55 16.95 15.58
N PHE A 109 9.77 17.56 16.45
CA PHE A 109 9.73 18.99 16.74
C PHE A 109 9.27 19.12 18.20
N LYS A 110 8.71 20.27 18.62
CA LYS A 110 7.97 20.39 19.89
C LYS A 110 6.65 19.59 19.85
N GLY A 111 6.75 18.28 19.57
CA GLY A 111 5.70 17.33 19.18
C GLY A 111 6.25 16.21 18.26
N ALA A 112 5.36 15.40 17.70
CA ALA A 112 5.70 14.36 16.73
C ALA A 112 4.66 14.30 15.60
N GLY A 113 5.11 13.95 14.40
CA GLY A 113 4.26 13.72 13.22
C GLY A 113 4.77 12.55 12.41
N GLY A 114 3.89 11.94 11.61
CA GLY A 114 4.30 10.83 10.76
C GLY A 114 3.40 10.55 9.56
N GLY A 115 3.85 9.62 8.73
CA GLY A 115 3.19 9.16 7.50
C GLY A 115 3.80 7.85 7.00
N GLN A 116 3.30 7.30 5.90
CA GLN A 116 3.83 6.06 5.32
C GLN A 116 4.58 6.36 4.02
N ILE A 117 5.81 5.88 3.91
CA ILE A 117 6.67 6.07 2.75
C ILE A 117 7.06 4.70 2.20
N CYS A 118 6.64 4.39 0.98
CA CYS A 118 7.11 3.21 0.27
C CYS A 118 8.34 3.59 -0.57
N VAL A 119 9.51 3.16 -0.11
CA VAL A 119 10.74 3.26 -0.90
C VAL A 119 10.83 2.01 -1.77
N ARG A 120 10.95 2.18 -3.08
CA ARG A 120 10.86 1.06 -4.04
C ARG A 120 11.61 1.35 -5.32
N GLU A 121 11.75 0.34 -6.17
CA GLU A 121 12.26 0.51 -7.52
C GLU A 121 11.28 1.33 -8.40
N PRO A 122 11.77 2.00 -9.47
CA PRO A 122 10.90 2.69 -10.43
C PRO A 122 9.79 1.79 -10.98
N LEU A 123 8.66 2.39 -11.35
CA LEU A 123 7.53 1.65 -11.93
C LEU A 123 7.96 0.92 -13.21
N PRO A 124 7.89 -0.42 -13.27
CA PRO A 124 8.22 -1.15 -14.50
C PRO A 124 7.18 -0.88 -15.60
N GLU A 125 7.58 -1.08 -16.86
CA GLU A 125 6.72 -0.81 -18.03
C GLU A 125 5.41 -1.59 -17.99
N ALA A 126 5.47 -2.86 -17.56
CA ALA A 126 4.33 -3.71 -17.29
C ALA A 126 4.30 -4.07 -15.80
N PHE A 127 3.13 -3.94 -15.19
CA PHE A 127 2.90 -4.24 -13.78
C PHE A 127 1.47 -4.72 -13.57
N ALA A 128 1.16 -5.15 -12.35
CA ALA A 128 -0.20 -5.46 -11.96
C ALA A 128 -0.57 -4.70 -10.69
N ILE A 129 -1.85 -4.41 -10.53
CA ILE A 129 -2.44 -3.94 -9.28
C ILE A 129 -3.48 -4.96 -8.84
N ALA A 130 -3.65 -5.10 -7.53
CA ALA A 130 -4.69 -5.94 -6.96
C ALA A 130 -5.86 -5.06 -6.51
N GLY A 131 -7.09 -5.53 -6.70
CA GLY A 131 -8.28 -4.82 -6.25
C GLY A 131 -9.22 -5.71 -5.46
N VAL A 132 -9.61 -5.26 -4.28
CA VAL A 132 -10.71 -5.83 -3.49
C VAL A 132 -11.78 -4.80 -3.26
N SER A 133 -13.03 -5.25 -3.22
CA SER A 133 -14.16 -4.35 -3.06
C SER A 133 -15.26 -5.01 -2.26
N HIS A 134 -16.03 -4.20 -1.53
CA HIS A 134 -17.29 -4.60 -0.92
C HIS A 134 -17.11 -5.93 -0.17
N MET A 135 -16.16 -6.01 0.78
CA MET A 135 -15.89 -7.24 1.57
C MET A 135 -16.84 -7.38 2.78
N ASN A 136 -17.86 -6.51 2.88
CA ASN A 136 -18.96 -6.46 3.87
C ASN A 136 -18.63 -7.13 5.22
N THR A 137 -18.32 -6.36 6.27
CA THR A 137 -18.58 -6.65 7.72
C THR A 137 -17.63 -5.95 8.70
N TRP A 138 -18.12 -5.77 9.93
CA TRP A 138 -17.56 -4.96 11.02
C TRP A 138 -16.92 -5.81 12.14
N GLY A 139 -15.73 -6.36 11.91
CA GLY A 139 -15.04 -7.07 12.98
C GLY A 139 -13.72 -7.72 12.59
N GLN A 140 -13.12 -8.36 13.59
CA GLN A 140 -11.81 -8.98 13.53
C GLN A 140 -11.65 -9.98 12.36
N GLN A 141 -12.66 -10.81 12.09
CA GLN A 141 -12.60 -11.82 11.01
C GLN A 141 -12.32 -11.22 9.63
N THR A 142 -12.86 -10.03 9.36
CA THR A 142 -12.65 -9.35 8.07
C THR A 142 -11.31 -8.65 8.01
N SER A 143 -10.77 -8.19 9.14
CA SER A 143 -9.36 -7.76 9.19
C SER A 143 -8.38 -8.91 8.99
N GLU A 144 -8.65 -10.09 9.56
CA GLU A 144 -7.84 -11.28 9.33
C GLU A 144 -7.91 -11.71 7.86
N TYR A 145 -9.09 -11.63 7.25
CA TYR A 145 -9.25 -11.85 5.81
C TYR A 145 -8.46 -10.83 4.96
N LEU A 146 -8.50 -9.53 5.31
CA LEU A 146 -7.71 -8.52 4.60
C LEU A 146 -6.20 -8.78 4.73
N ALA A 147 -5.73 -9.23 5.90
CA ALA A 147 -4.33 -9.60 6.08
C ALA A 147 -3.92 -10.76 5.15
N ARG A 148 -4.82 -11.74 4.97
CA ARG A 148 -4.65 -12.86 4.04
C ARG A 148 -4.60 -12.40 2.57
N VAL A 149 -5.46 -11.45 2.18
CA VAL A 149 -5.40 -10.81 0.87
C VAL A 149 -4.08 -10.08 0.69
N ALA A 150 -3.67 -9.28 1.67
CA ALA A 150 -2.43 -8.51 1.66
C ALA A 150 -1.20 -9.40 1.48
N GLU A 151 -1.14 -10.53 2.19
CA GLU A 151 -0.09 -11.56 2.02
C GLU A 151 -0.05 -12.09 0.59
N LEU A 152 -1.19 -12.51 0.05
CA LEU A 152 -1.30 -13.08 -1.29
C LEU A 152 -0.86 -12.07 -2.37
N VAL A 153 -1.37 -10.84 -2.33
CA VAL A 153 -1.10 -9.84 -3.38
C VAL A 153 0.33 -9.33 -3.33
N GLN A 154 0.92 -9.21 -2.14
CA GLN A 154 2.32 -8.88 -1.98
C GLN A 154 3.21 -9.99 -2.56
N LEU A 155 2.91 -11.25 -2.22
CA LEU A 155 3.63 -12.41 -2.75
C LEU A 155 3.50 -12.51 -4.28
N ALA A 156 2.31 -12.24 -4.81
CA ALA A 156 2.05 -12.19 -6.25
C ALA A 156 2.81 -11.07 -6.98
N GLY A 157 3.36 -10.09 -6.25
CA GLY A 157 4.10 -8.97 -6.83
C GLY A 157 3.22 -7.81 -7.27
N ALA A 158 2.05 -7.60 -6.65
CA ALA A 158 1.22 -6.45 -6.95
C ALA A 158 2.00 -5.15 -6.71
N ARG A 159 1.89 -4.19 -7.63
CA ARG A 159 2.47 -2.86 -7.48
C ARG A 159 1.74 -2.05 -6.41
N ALA A 160 0.42 -2.21 -6.32
CA ALA A 160 -0.42 -1.56 -5.32
C ALA A 160 -1.69 -2.39 -5.04
N LEU A 161 -2.31 -2.17 -3.89
CA LEU A 161 -3.61 -2.74 -3.51
C LEU A 161 -4.69 -1.65 -3.46
N LEU A 162 -5.77 -1.84 -4.21
CA LEU A 162 -6.98 -1.02 -4.18
C LEU A 162 -8.00 -1.66 -3.24
N ILE A 163 -8.52 -0.88 -2.29
CA ILE A 163 -9.49 -1.33 -1.30
C ILE A 163 -10.72 -0.42 -1.38
N ALA A 164 -11.69 -0.82 -2.18
CA ALA A 164 -13.00 -0.17 -2.25
C ALA A 164 -13.94 -0.79 -1.22
N ASN A 165 -13.74 -0.51 0.06
CA ASN A 165 -14.51 -1.16 1.12
C ASN A 165 -14.65 -0.32 2.38
N GLU A 166 -15.53 -0.76 3.29
CA GLU A 166 -15.90 -0.06 4.50
C GLU A 166 -15.67 -0.96 5.71
N VAL A 167 -14.65 -0.64 6.50
CA VAL A 167 -14.36 -1.36 7.74
C VAL A 167 -13.82 -0.36 8.75
N ASN A 168 -13.84 -0.74 10.02
CA ASN A 168 -13.17 0.00 11.07
C ASN A 168 -11.68 0.25 10.72
N ALA A 169 -11.28 1.51 10.75
CA ALA A 169 -9.96 1.93 10.30
C ALA A 169 -8.80 1.33 11.13
N ALA A 170 -9.00 1.09 12.43
CA ALA A 170 -8.00 0.46 13.28
C ALA A 170 -7.75 -1.01 12.90
N TYR A 171 -8.81 -1.73 12.57
CA TYR A 171 -8.73 -3.11 12.11
C TYR A 171 -8.04 -3.21 10.74
N ILE A 172 -8.30 -2.27 9.84
CA ILE A 172 -7.60 -2.19 8.55
C ILE A 172 -6.11 -1.90 8.76
N ALA A 173 -5.77 -0.88 9.56
CA ALA A 173 -4.38 -0.55 9.84
C ALA A 173 -3.61 -1.74 10.45
N GLY A 174 -4.25 -2.48 11.36
CA GLY A 174 -3.70 -3.70 11.92
C GLY A 174 -3.50 -4.82 10.88
N ALA A 175 -4.47 -5.03 9.98
CA ALA A 175 -4.40 -6.03 8.92
C ALA A 175 -3.28 -5.75 7.90
N LEU A 176 -3.03 -4.47 7.64
CA LEU A 176 -2.06 -4.01 6.63
C LEU A 176 -0.68 -3.69 7.21
N LYS A 177 -0.45 -3.90 8.52
CA LYS A 177 0.79 -3.48 9.20
C LYS A 177 2.07 -4.09 8.62
N GLU A 178 2.00 -5.29 8.06
CA GLU A 178 3.13 -5.99 7.43
C GLU A 178 3.15 -5.84 5.90
N LEU A 179 2.19 -5.09 5.32
CA LEU A 179 2.11 -4.88 3.88
C LEU A 179 3.21 -3.90 3.44
N ARG A 180 4.06 -4.35 2.52
CA ARG A 180 5.23 -3.63 1.98
C ARG A 180 4.99 -3.02 0.59
N ILE A 181 3.76 -3.13 0.08
CA ILE A 181 3.33 -2.45 -1.13
C ILE A 181 2.35 -1.35 -0.74
N PRO A 182 2.27 -0.25 -1.51
CA PRO A 182 1.33 0.80 -1.21
C PRO A 182 -0.11 0.34 -1.43
N TYR A 183 -1.04 0.99 -0.74
CA TYR A 183 -2.47 0.74 -0.89
C TYR A 183 -3.24 2.06 -0.93
N ALA A 184 -4.36 2.04 -1.66
CA ALA A 184 -5.35 3.10 -1.65
C ALA A 184 -6.65 2.52 -1.11
N ILE A 185 -7.30 3.26 -0.22
CA ILE A 185 -8.51 2.83 0.45
C ILE A 185 -9.53 3.96 0.47
N THR A 186 -10.81 3.59 0.39
CA THR A 186 -11.94 4.51 0.50
C THR A 186 -12.66 4.31 1.82
N ALA A 187 -13.21 5.38 2.38
CA ALA A 187 -14.32 5.30 3.31
C ALA A 187 -15.62 5.15 2.50
N GLY A 188 -16.62 4.47 3.06
CA GLY A 188 -17.97 4.48 2.52
C GLY A 188 -19.06 4.59 3.60
N ASN A 189 -20.32 4.34 3.27
CA ASN A 189 -21.50 4.47 4.12
C ASN A 189 -21.48 3.66 5.44
N HIS A 190 -20.71 2.57 5.56
CA HIS A 190 -20.54 1.85 6.82
C HIS A 190 -19.26 2.20 7.59
N THR A 191 -18.63 3.33 7.26
CA THR A 191 -17.43 3.81 7.96
C THR A 191 -17.74 4.12 9.43
N MET A 192 -16.89 3.62 10.33
CA MET A 192 -17.00 3.93 11.75
C MET A 192 -16.39 5.29 12.08
N ALA A 193 -16.79 5.86 13.23
CA ALA A 193 -16.18 7.07 13.76
C ALA A 193 -14.64 6.95 13.83
N ARG A 194 -13.96 8.10 13.75
CA ARG A 194 -12.49 8.22 13.85
C ARG A 194 -11.70 7.60 12.69
N TRP A 195 -12.31 7.45 11.50
CA TRP A 195 -11.60 7.10 10.28
C TRP A 195 -10.34 7.96 10.07
N ASP A 196 -10.49 9.27 10.27
CA ASP A 196 -9.48 10.31 10.14
C ASP A 196 -8.25 10.19 11.01
N ASP A 197 -8.34 9.37 12.06
CA ASP A 197 -7.20 9.12 12.94
C ASP A 197 -6.22 8.12 12.31
N PHE A 198 -6.63 7.44 11.23
CA PHE A 198 -5.87 6.39 10.55
C PHE A 198 -5.70 6.67 9.05
N PHE A 199 -6.72 7.22 8.39
CA PHE A 199 -6.74 7.45 6.94
C PHE A 199 -7.35 8.81 6.61
N PRO A 200 -6.94 9.47 5.51
CA PRO A 200 -7.50 10.75 5.13
C PRO A 200 -9.01 10.64 4.79
N GLN A 201 -9.74 11.69 5.16
CA GLN A 201 -11.21 11.65 5.25
C GLN A 201 -11.95 11.70 3.90
N ARG A 202 -11.35 12.25 2.83
CA ARG A 202 -12.14 12.65 1.64
C ARG A 202 -11.55 12.22 0.32
N CYS A 203 -10.35 12.68 0.00
CA CYS A 203 -9.75 12.40 -1.29
C CYS A 203 -8.23 12.40 -1.15
N GLN A 204 -7.56 11.43 -1.79
CA GLN A 204 -6.12 11.34 -1.77
C GLN A 204 -5.60 10.89 -3.13
N ALA A 205 -4.50 11.50 -3.56
CA ALA A 205 -3.70 10.98 -4.65
C ALA A 205 -2.54 10.13 -4.10
N LEU A 206 -2.32 8.99 -4.72
CA LEU A 206 -1.13 8.15 -4.57
C LEU A 206 -0.46 8.05 -5.94
N ASP A 207 0.79 8.46 -6.00
CA ASP A 207 1.58 8.53 -7.23
C ASP A 207 2.71 7.51 -7.24
N ASP A 208 2.96 6.90 -8.39
CA ASP A 208 4.08 6.00 -8.61
C ASP A 208 4.48 5.99 -10.10
N GLY A 209 5.60 6.61 -10.46
CA GLY A 209 5.94 6.84 -11.87
C GLY A 209 4.74 7.44 -12.62
N PRO A 210 4.38 7.01 -13.84
CA PRO A 210 3.21 7.50 -14.58
C PRO A 210 1.83 7.10 -14.00
N MET A 211 1.78 6.26 -12.97
CA MET A 211 0.53 5.84 -12.33
C MET A 211 0.08 6.84 -11.27
N ARG A 212 -1.18 7.26 -11.34
CA ARG A 212 -1.87 8.02 -10.31
C ARG A 212 -3.16 7.30 -9.89
N ILE A 213 -3.30 7.03 -8.61
CA ILE A 213 -4.53 6.54 -7.99
C ILE A 213 -5.14 7.69 -7.20
N VAL A 214 -6.40 8.01 -7.48
CA VAL A 214 -7.18 8.94 -6.68
C VAL A 214 -8.26 8.16 -5.95
N SER A 215 -8.16 8.07 -4.62
CA SER A 215 -9.22 7.52 -3.78
C SER A 215 -10.22 8.62 -3.43
N PHE A 216 -11.50 8.31 -3.53
CA PHE A 216 -12.60 9.21 -3.19
C PHE A 216 -13.53 8.54 -2.18
N SER A 217 -13.51 9.09 -0.97
CA SER A 217 -14.20 8.63 0.24
C SER A 217 -15.34 9.60 0.52
N ASN A 218 -16.55 9.33 0.01
CA ASN A 218 -17.67 10.22 0.27
C ASN A 218 -19.03 9.55 0.08
N GLU A 219 -20.07 10.22 0.58
CA GLU A 219 -21.46 9.91 0.28
C GLU A 219 -21.77 10.12 -1.21
N ILE A 220 -22.81 9.44 -1.70
CA ILE A 220 -23.21 9.42 -3.12
C ILE A 220 -23.42 10.83 -3.69
N THR A 221 -23.79 11.81 -2.86
CA THR A 221 -24.17 13.18 -3.26
C THR A 221 -23.03 14.19 -3.23
N ALA A 222 -21.83 13.79 -2.83
CA ALA A 222 -20.76 14.74 -2.62
C ALA A 222 -20.14 15.31 -3.90
N SER A 223 -19.53 16.50 -3.78
CA SER A 223 -18.80 17.12 -4.87
C SER A 223 -17.57 16.30 -5.27
N TRP A 224 -17.40 16.11 -6.57
CA TRP A 224 -16.23 15.49 -7.18
C TRP A 224 -15.12 16.48 -7.55
N SER A 225 -15.25 17.76 -7.16
CA SER A 225 -14.28 18.81 -7.51
C SER A 225 -12.87 18.48 -7.02
N GLU A 226 -12.72 18.01 -5.78
CA GLU A 226 -11.41 17.66 -5.21
C GLU A 226 -10.76 16.48 -5.96
N ALA A 227 -11.54 15.43 -6.26
CA ALA A 227 -11.05 14.31 -7.06
C ALA A 227 -10.64 14.75 -8.48
N ARG A 228 -11.39 15.69 -9.08
CA ARG A 228 -11.05 16.28 -10.37
C ARG A 228 -9.73 17.01 -10.31
N ASP A 229 -9.56 17.87 -9.32
CA ASP A 229 -8.34 18.67 -9.13
C ASP A 229 -7.13 17.75 -8.93
N LEU A 230 -7.27 16.71 -8.11
CA LEU A 230 -6.22 15.70 -7.94
C LEU A 230 -5.94 14.90 -9.20
N LEU A 231 -6.93 14.54 -10.02
CA LEU A 231 -6.69 13.83 -11.28
C LEU A 231 -5.92 14.70 -12.30
N ILE A 232 -6.21 16.00 -12.37
CA ILE A 232 -5.61 16.92 -13.35
C ILE A 232 -4.29 17.57 -12.88
N ALA A 233 -4.05 17.64 -11.58
CA ALA A 233 -2.89 18.32 -11.00
C ALA A 233 -1.54 17.78 -11.52
N ARG A 234 -1.47 16.50 -11.89
CA ARG A 234 -0.24 15.85 -12.41
C ARG A 234 -0.46 15.47 -13.86
N LYS A 235 0.04 16.36 -14.70
CA LYS A 235 -0.20 16.36 -16.16
C LYS A 235 0.48 15.17 -16.85
N ASP A 236 1.61 14.73 -16.32
CA ASP A 236 2.45 13.62 -16.78
C ASP A 236 1.93 12.24 -16.34
N ALA A 237 0.91 12.15 -15.48
CA ALA A 237 0.26 10.87 -15.21
C ALA A 237 -0.44 10.36 -16.48
N THR A 238 -0.15 9.14 -16.90
CA THR A 238 -0.79 8.51 -18.08
C THR A 238 -1.69 7.35 -17.66
N ALA A 239 -1.36 6.66 -16.56
CA ALA A 239 -2.17 5.61 -15.95
C ALA A 239 -2.97 6.17 -14.76
N ARG A 240 -4.13 6.77 -15.03
CA ARG A 240 -5.00 7.36 -13.99
C ARG A 240 -6.09 6.37 -13.56
N ILE A 241 -6.20 6.17 -12.25
CA ILE A 241 -7.13 5.25 -11.60
C ILE A 241 -7.99 6.05 -10.63
N LEU A 242 -9.30 5.86 -10.71
CA LEU A 242 -10.25 6.39 -9.74
C LEU A 242 -10.76 5.23 -8.88
N LEU A 243 -10.57 5.34 -7.57
CA LEU A 243 -11.04 4.39 -6.57
C LEU A 243 -12.18 5.04 -5.78
N CYS A 244 -13.37 4.45 -5.79
CA CYS A 244 -14.51 4.92 -5.00
C CYS A 244 -15.27 3.74 -4.38
N TYR A 245 -16.23 3.99 -3.48
CA TYR A 245 -17.08 2.93 -2.95
C TYR A 245 -18.50 2.99 -3.54
N GLU A 246 -19.29 3.99 -3.14
CA GLU A 246 -20.71 4.09 -3.49
C GLU A 246 -21.07 5.22 -4.45
N ALA A 247 -20.19 6.21 -4.59
CA ALA A 247 -20.48 7.39 -5.39
C ALA A 247 -20.35 7.09 -6.90
N PHE A 248 -21.30 7.61 -7.69
CA PHE A 248 -21.28 7.58 -9.15
C PHE A 248 -20.43 8.75 -9.67
N PRO A 249 -19.22 8.52 -10.23
CA PRO A 249 -18.41 9.62 -10.71
C PRO A 249 -19.05 10.26 -11.96
N PRO A 250 -19.17 11.59 -12.01
CA PRO A 250 -19.89 12.25 -13.08
C PRO A 250 -19.15 12.01 -14.40
N LEU A 251 -19.93 11.89 -15.49
CA LEU A 251 -19.36 11.55 -16.79
C LEU A 251 -18.23 12.49 -17.22
N ASP A 252 -18.31 13.78 -16.92
CA ASP A 252 -17.28 14.76 -17.30
C ASP A 252 -15.94 14.60 -16.53
N LEU A 253 -15.94 13.90 -15.40
CA LEU A 253 -14.72 13.46 -14.71
C LEU A 253 -14.05 12.29 -15.43
N ILE A 254 -14.86 11.39 -15.98
CA ILE A 254 -14.44 10.15 -16.63
C ILE A 254 -14.07 10.39 -18.10
N ARG A 255 -14.80 11.29 -18.77
CA ARG A 255 -14.68 11.61 -20.19
C ARG A 255 -13.29 12.19 -20.51
N ASP A 256 -12.95 12.15 -21.80
CA ASP A 256 -11.66 12.58 -22.35
C ASP A 256 -10.49 11.66 -22.00
N GLY A 257 -10.78 10.41 -21.61
CA GLY A 257 -9.75 9.38 -21.36
C GLY A 257 -8.88 9.66 -20.13
N ARG A 258 -9.34 10.55 -19.25
CA ARG A 258 -8.66 10.97 -18.01
C ARG A 258 -8.66 9.88 -16.95
N VAL A 259 -9.60 8.93 -16.99
CA VAL A 259 -9.63 7.78 -16.08
C VAL A 259 -9.51 6.52 -16.92
N LYS A 260 -8.48 5.71 -16.67
CA LYS A 260 -8.25 4.43 -17.36
C LYS A 260 -8.96 3.29 -16.65
N LEU A 261 -8.99 3.34 -15.32
CA LEU A 261 -9.67 2.37 -14.47
C LEU A 261 -10.52 3.11 -13.45
N LEU A 262 -11.81 2.80 -13.43
CA LEU A 262 -12.71 3.09 -12.31
C LEU A 262 -12.90 1.79 -11.52
N PHE A 263 -12.31 1.73 -10.33
CA PHE A 263 -12.44 0.57 -9.45
C PHE A 263 -13.35 0.93 -8.28
N ASP A 264 -14.41 0.15 -8.04
CA ASP A 264 -15.41 0.54 -7.05
C ASP A 264 -16.01 -0.59 -6.19
N GLY A 265 -16.79 -0.18 -5.18
CA GLY A 265 -17.50 -1.07 -4.25
C GLY A 265 -18.91 -1.45 -4.70
N HIS A 266 -19.66 -0.46 -5.18
CA HIS A 266 -21.12 -0.54 -5.22
C HIS A 266 -21.75 -0.10 -6.55
N SER A 267 -21.15 0.87 -7.26
CA SER A 267 -21.76 1.47 -8.46
C SER A 267 -21.64 0.60 -9.72
N GLY A 268 -20.58 -0.21 -9.84
CA GLY A 268 -20.31 -1.22 -10.87
C GLY A 268 -21.07 -1.07 -12.19
N GLU A 269 -21.79 -2.12 -12.59
CA GLU A 269 -22.63 -2.12 -13.80
C GLU A 269 -23.83 -1.17 -13.71
N ASN A 270 -24.19 -0.71 -12.51
CA ASN A 270 -25.36 0.12 -12.24
C ASN A 270 -25.12 1.61 -12.47
N HIS A 271 -23.94 2.01 -12.96
CA HIS A 271 -23.67 3.42 -13.23
C HIS A 271 -24.62 3.96 -14.32
N PRO A 272 -25.42 5.01 -14.05
CA PRO A 272 -26.51 5.44 -14.94
C PRO A 272 -26.02 5.91 -16.31
N GLN A 273 -24.78 6.37 -16.40
CA GLN A 273 -24.15 6.86 -17.63
C GLN A 273 -23.08 5.92 -18.19
N ARG A 274 -23.02 4.65 -17.75
CA ARG A 274 -21.95 3.70 -18.12
C ARG A 274 -21.78 3.56 -19.64
N GLY A 275 -22.88 3.53 -20.39
CA GLY A 275 -22.87 3.42 -21.84
C GLY A 275 -22.22 4.62 -22.57
N GLN A 276 -21.88 5.69 -21.86
CA GLN A 276 -21.23 6.88 -22.41
C GLN A 276 -19.73 6.97 -22.05
N PHE A 277 -19.19 5.98 -21.35
CA PHE A 277 -17.79 6.00 -20.93
C PHE A 277 -16.86 5.89 -22.15
N PRO A 278 -15.67 6.54 -22.11
CA PRO A 278 -14.70 6.43 -23.19
C PRO A 278 -14.32 4.97 -23.47
N PRO A 279 -14.05 4.61 -24.73
CA PRO A 279 -13.42 3.34 -25.04
C PRO A 279 -12.16 3.16 -24.20
N ARG A 280 -11.99 1.95 -23.65
CA ARG A 280 -10.86 1.58 -22.78
C ARG A 280 -10.81 2.23 -21.39
N THR A 281 -11.89 2.87 -20.95
CA THR A 281 -12.12 3.10 -19.51
C THR A 281 -12.92 1.92 -18.97
N LEU A 282 -12.28 1.06 -18.17
CA LEU A 282 -12.99 -0.05 -17.52
C LEU A 282 -13.53 0.39 -16.17
N HIS A 283 -14.80 0.09 -15.93
CA HIS A 283 -15.45 0.24 -14.62
C HIS A 283 -15.78 -1.12 -14.06
N MET A 284 -15.15 -1.48 -12.94
CA MET A 284 -15.27 -2.81 -12.36
C MET A 284 -15.15 -2.80 -10.84
N ARG A 285 -15.58 -3.92 -10.26
CA ARG A 285 -15.38 -4.29 -8.86
C ARG A 285 -14.83 -5.71 -8.74
N ALA A 286 -14.42 -6.10 -7.54
CA ALA A 286 -14.20 -7.51 -7.21
C ALA A 286 -15.55 -8.26 -7.27
N PRO A 287 -15.65 -9.44 -7.92
CA PRO A 287 -16.92 -10.13 -8.13
C PRO A 287 -17.64 -10.57 -6.85
N SER A 288 -16.90 -10.80 -5.77
CA SER A 288 -17.44 -11.25 -4.49
C SER A 288 -16.60 -10.77 -3.30
N TYR A 289 -17.16 -10.93 -2.10
CA TYR A 289 -16.53 -10.70 -0.80
C TYR A 289 -15.23 -11.50 -0.55
N GLU A 290 -14.96 -12.51 -1.37
CA GLU A 290 -13.82 -13.44 -1.24
C GLU A 290 -12.93 -13.43 -2.48
N SER A 291 -12.89 -12.32 -3.21
CA SER A 291 -12.21 -12.22 -4.49
C SER A 291 -11.28 -11.02 -4.59
N VAL A 292 -10.19 -11.21 -5.35
CA VAL A 292 -9.23 -10.19 -5.72
C VAL A 292 -9.20 -10.09 -7.24
N ARG A 293 -9.36 -8.90 -7.81
CA ARG A 293 -9.07 -8.63 -9.21
C ARG A 293 -7.57 -8.45 -9.40
N TRP A 294 -6.96 -9.20 -10.31
CA TRP A 294 -5.58 -9.03 -10.71
C TRP A 294 -5.50 -8.23 -12.01
N ILE A 295 -5.26 -6.93 -11.90
CA ILE A 295 -5.44 -5.99 -13.01
C ILE A 295 -4.07 -5.69 -13.62
N SER A 296 -3.84 -6.18 -14.84
CA SER A 296 -2.61 -5.91 -15.58
C SER A 296 -2.62 -4.49 -16.15
N MET A 297 -1.49 -3.80 -15.99
CA MET A 297 -1.33 -2.38 -16.28
C MET A 297 -0.02 -2.15 -17.05
N THR A 298 0.03 -1.00 -17.71
CA THR A 298 1.20 -0.41 -18.36
C THR A 298 1.31 1.05 -17.94
N HIS A 299 2.36 1.74 -18.38
CA HIS A 299 2.47 3.19 -18.19
C HIS A 299 1.28 3.96 -18.79
N ASP A 300 0.60 3.43 -19.81
CA ASP A 300 -0.55 4.07 -20.46
C ASP A 300 -1.91 3.74 -19.83
N GLY A 301 -1.94 2.96 -18.75
CA GLY A 301 -3.15 2.50 -18.07
C GLY A 301 -3.34 0.99 -18.17
N LEU A 302 -4.56 0.54 -18.41
CA LEU A 302 -4.87 -0.89 -18.52
C LEU A 302 -4.07 -1.55 -19.65
N ALA A 303 -3.59 -2.77 -19.40
CA ALA A 303 -2.90 -3.55 -20.42
C ALA A 303 -3.76 -3.71 -21.69
N PRO A 304 -3.17 -3.66 -22.90
CA PRO A 304 -3.90 -3.75 -24.17
C PRO A 304 -4.79 -4.99 -24.33
N SER A 305 -4.47 -6.08 -23.64
CA SER A 305 -5.24 -7.32 -23.64
C SER A 305 -6.53 -7.25 -22.83
N LEU A 306 -6.73 -6.23 -22.00
CA LEU A 306 -7.94 -6.07 -21.18
C LEU A 306 -8.92 -5.17 -21.93
N LEU A 307 -9.91 -5.79 -22.58
CA LEU A 307 -10.93 -5.10 -23.37
C LEU A 307 -12.21 -4.90 -22.55
N SER A 308 -12.45 -5.75 -21.58
CA SER A 308 -13.62 -5.69 -20.71
C SER A 308 -13.31 -6.16 -19.27
N PRO A 309 -14.20 -5.89 -18.29
CA PRO A 309 -14.01 -6.36 -16.92
C PRO A 309 -13.90 -7.88 -16.76
N GLU A 310 -14.44 -8.64 -17.71
CA GLU A 310 -14.43 -10.11 -17.71
C GLU A 310 -13.04 -10.67 -18.06
N ASP A 311 -12.23 -9.91 -18.81
CA ASP A 311 -10.85 -10.26 -19.15
C ASP A 311 -9.90 -10.21 -17.94
N VAL A 312 -10.31 -9.54 -16.87
CA VAL A 312 -9.49 -9.35 -15.66
C VAL A 312 -9.59 -10.59 -14.77
N PRO A 313 -8.49 -11.31 -14.49
CA PRO A 313 -8.53 -12.47 -13.60
C PRO A 313 -9.12 -12.13 -12.23
N SER A 314 -9.99 -13.01 -11.73
CA SER A 314 -10.57 -12.95 -10.40
C SER A 314 -10.05 -14.12 -9.57
N LEU A 315 -9.21 -13.81 -8.59
CA LEU A 315 -8.60 -14.79 -7.70
C LEU A 315 -9.52 -15.01 -6.51
N ARG A 316 -9.91 -16.26 -6.25
CA ARG A 316 -10.62 -16.61 -5.02
C ARG A 316 -9.62 -16.68 -3.87
N VAL A 317 -9.88 -15.95 -2.79
CA VAL A 317 -9.07 -16.00 -1.57
C VAL A 317 -9.95 -16.53 -0.45
N PRO A 318 -9.69 -17.74 0.07
CA PRO A 318 -10.51 -18.30 1.13
C PRO A 318 -10.24 -17.60 2.46
N ARG A 319 -11.30 -17.38 3.25
CA ARG A 319 -11.21 -16.84 4.62
C ARG A 319 -10.41 -17.73 5.57
N GLU A 320 -10.49 -19.04 5.37
CA GLU A 320 -9.85 -20.05 6.20
C GLU A 320 -8.99 -21.01 5.37
N GLY A 321 -8.14 -21.80 6.03
CA GLY A 321 -7.27 -22.78 5.39
C GLY A 321 -6.06 -22.17 4.69
N ASN A 322 -5.45 -22.92 3.77
CA ASN A 322 -4.27 -22.48 3.04
C ASN A 322 -4.61 -21.44 1.97
N LEU A 323 -3.74 -20.44 1.80
CA LEU A 323 -3.83 -19.54 0.67
C LEU A 323 -3.44 -20.28 -0.63
N PRO A 324 -4.16 -20.02 -1.74
CA PRO A 324 -3.85 -20.64 -3.04
C PRO A 324 -2.54 -20.13 -3.61
N LEU A 325 -2.01 -18.99 -3.13
CA LEU A 325 -0.64 -18.57 -3.38
C LEU A 325 0.02 -18.37 -2.02
N ARG A 326 1.07 -19.15 -1.73
CA ARG A 326 1.77 -19.14 -0.44
C ARG A 326 3.23 -19.52 -0.57
N VAL A 327 4.01 -19.24 0.47
CA VAL A 327 5.40 -19.70 0.59
C VAL A 327 5.53 -20.65 1.77
N GLU A 328 6.17 -21.79 1.53
CA GLU A 328 6.61 -22.68 2.59
C GLU A 328 8.13 -22.58 2.72
N PHE A 329 8.60 -22.36 3.95
CA PHE A 329 10.03 -22.26 4.23
C PHE A 329 10.55 -23.55 4.88
N SER A 330 11.75 -23.99 4.51
CA SER A 330 12.40 -25.16 5.11
C SER A 330 12.78 -24.97 6.58
N ALA A 331 12.80 -23.73 7.07
CA ALA A 331 13.06 -23.34 8.45
C ALA A 331 12.34 -22.01 8.75
N ALA A 332 12.34 -21.57 10.01
CA ALA A 332 11.70 -20.30 10.37
C ALA A 332 12.36 -19.10 9.66
N ASN A 333 11.57 -18.31 8.93
CA ASN A 333 12.00 -17.09 8.23
C ASN A 333 12.05 -15.88 9.18
N ASN A 334 12.87 -15.97 10.22
CA ASN A 334 12.89 -15.00 11.33
C ASN A 334 14.30 -14.54 11.73
N GLY A 335 15.31 -14.84 10.91
CA GLY A 335 16.70 -14.45 11.18
C GLY A 335 17.52 -15.46 11.98
N THR A 336 16.98 -16.64 12.31
CA THR A 336 17.71 -17.66 13.08
C THR A 336 18.52 -18.62 12.19
N ALA A 337 18.04 -18.89 10.97
CA ALA A 337 18.66 -19.83 10.04
C ALA A 337 19.82 -19.20 9.25
N ARG A 338 20.81 -20.03 8.88
CA ARG A 338 21.92 -19.68 7.95
C ARG A 338 21.75 -20.24 6.54
N ALA A 339 20.68 -20.98 6.30
CA ALA A 339 20.27 -21.47 5.00
C ALA A 339 18.76 -21.59 5.01
N LEU A 340 18.14 -21.31 3.87
CA LEU A 340 16.70 -21.31 3.75
C LEU A 340 16.30 -21.71 2.34
N THR A 341 15.38 -22.66 2.22
CA THR A 341 14.66 -22.91 0.97
C THR A 341 13.26 -22.34 1.13
N ALA A 342 12.85 -21.48 0.19
CA ALA A 342 11.49 -20.99 0.07
C ALA A 342 10.83 -21.66 -1.14
N ARG A 343 9.70 -22.33 -0.91
CA ARG A 343 8.91 -23.00 -1.94
C ARG A 343 7.61 -22.24 -2.15
N ILE A 344 7.46 -21.59 -3.31
CA ILE A 344 6.24 -20.91 -3.71
C ILE A 344 5.27 -21.93 -4.29
N ILE A 345 4.09 -22.04 -3.67
CA ILE A 345 2.99 -22.88 -4.13
C ILE A 345 1.93 -21.96 -4.72
N ASN A 346 1.49 -22.26 -5.95
CA ASN A 346 0.52 -21.46 -6.68
C ASN A 346 -0.59 -22.35 -7.29
N GLU A 347 -1.72 -22.41 -6.60
CA GLU A 347 -2.94 -23.12 -6.95
C GLU A 347 -3.99 -22.17 -7.55
N THR A 348 -3.63 -20.92 -7.88
CA THR A 348 -4.58 -19.90 -8.38
C THR A 348 -5.01 -20.11 -9.83
N GLY A 349 -4.29 -20.95 -10.59
CA GLY A 349 -4.53 -21.18 -12.01
C GLY A 349 -3.90 -20.12 -12.94
N ILE A 350 -3.30 -19.05 -12.41
CA ILE A 350 -2.57 -18.05 -13.20
C ILE A 350 -1.11 -17.95 -12.76
N ARG A 351 -0.24 -17.44 -13.64
CA ARG A 351 1.19 -17.24 -13.34
C ARG A 351 1.43 -15.82 -12.85
N PHE A 352 2.37 -15.66 -11.91
CA PHE A 352 2.81 -14.35 -11.44
C PHE A 352 4.31 -14.16 -11.74
N PRO A 353 4.68 -13.51 -12.85
CA PRO A 353 6.07 -13.40 -13.28
C PRO A 353 6.95 -12.52 -12.38
N GLY A 354 6.34 -11.67 -11.56
CA GLY A 354 7.02 -10.77 -10.63
C GLY A 354 6.78 -11.13 -9.16
N ALA A 355 6.58 -12.40 -8.83
CA ALA A 355 6.34 -12.81 -7.46
C ALA A 355 7.54 -12.49 -6.56
N ARG A 356 7.28 -11.98 -5.36
CA ARG A 356 8.32 -11.46 -4.45
C ARG A 356 8.32 -12.15 -3.10
N VAL A 357 9.52 -12.51 -2.64
CA VAL A 357 9.73 -13.16 -1.33
C VAL A 357 10.79 -12.38 -0.55
N ARG A 358 10.49 -12.09 0.73
CA ARG A 358 11.49 -11.58 1.69
C ARG A 358 12.04 -12.74 2.49
N LEU A 359 13.35 -12.87 2.49
CA LEU A 359 14.11 -13.89 3.21
C LEU A 359 14.87 -13.17 4.33
N VAL A 360 14.66 -13.60 5.57
CA VAL A 360 15.27 -13.05 6.78
C VAL A 360 16.14 -14.14 7.39
N LEU A 361 17.43 -14.03 7.14
CA LEU A 361 18.44 -14.98 7.63
C LEU A 361 19.26 -14.34 8.74
N ARG A 362 20.01 -15.17 9.47
CA ARG A 362 21.03 -14.68 10.40
C ARG A 362 21.99 -13.73 9.65
N ALA A 363 22.64 -12.81 10.35
CA ALA A 363 23.65 -11.98 9.72
C ALA A 363 24.75 -12.82 9.07
N GLY A 364 25.02 -12.52 7.79
CA GLY A 364 25.94 -13.27 6.93
C GLY A 364 25.85 -12.84 5.47
N ASN A 365 26.73 -13.42 4.66
CA ASN A 365 26.74 -13.27 3.21
C ASN A 365 26.12 -14.51 2.59
N TYR A 366 25.29 -14.33 1.56
CA TYR A 366 24.48 -15.42 1.04
C TYR A 366 24.55 -15.48 -0.48
N THR A 367 24.51 -16.71 -0.99
CA THR A 367 24.22 -17.00 -2.40
C THR A 367 22.75 -17.39 -2.53
N VAL A 368 22.11 -16.91 -3.59
CA VAL A 368 20.70 -17.19 -3.90
C VAL A 368 20.62 -17.87 -5.27
N SER A 369 19.86 -18.94 -5.37
CA SER A 369 19.50 -19.59 -6.64
C SER A 369 17.98 -19.71 -6.79
N GLY A 370 17.51 -19.80 -8.04
CA GLY A 370 16.07 -19.93 -8.36
C GLY A 370 15.29 -18.59 -8.39
N ALA A 371 15.96 -17.46 -8.11
CA ALA A 371 15.37 -16.13 -8.16
C ALA A 371 16.40 -15.06 -8.47
N LYS A 372 15.93 -13.88 -8.89
CA LYS A 372 16.72 -12.66 -9.03
C LYS A 372 16.74 -11.94 -7.68
N VAL A 373 17.92 -11.59 -7.17
CA VAL A 373 18.05 -10.74 -5.98
C VAL A 373 17.70 -9.31 -6.37
N LEU A 374 16.72 -8.71 -5.69
CA LEU A 374 16.36 -7.29 -5.85
C LEU A 374 17.21 -6.40 -4.94
N GLN A 375 17.41 -6.85 -3.70
CA GLN A 375 18.26 -6.18 -2.72
C GLN A 375 18.70 -7.15 -1.62
N ALA A 376 19.78 -6.80 -0.93
CA ALA A 376 20.21 -7.44 0.30
C ALA A 376 20.81 -6.40 1.23
N PHE A 377 20.46 -6.45 2.52
CA PHE A 377 20.99 -5.51 3.53
C PHE A 377 20.98 -6.14 4.93
N HIS A 378 21.83 -5.61 5.82
CA HIS A 378 21.83 -6.00 7.23
C HIS A 378 20.88 -5.12 8.05
N SER A 379 20.21 -5.67 9.05
CA SER A 379 19.47 -4.87 10.03
C SER A 379 20.40 -3.91 10.80
N ASP A 380 19.84 -2.86 11.37
CA ASP A 380 20.63 -1.89 12.15
C ASP A 380 21.29 -2.49 13.40
N ASP A 381 20.67 -3.49 14.01
CA ASP A 381 21.26 -4.23 15.13
C ASP A 381 22.30 -5.27 14.68
N GLY A 382 22.53 -5.41 13.37
CA GLY A 382 23.50 -6.33 12.79
C GLY A 382 23.18 -7.81 13.00
N LYS A 383 21.97 -8.18 13.47
CA LYS A 383 21.62 -9.57 13.79
C LYS A 383 21.10 -10.36 12.59
N VAL A 384 20.49 -9.70 11.62
CA VAL A 384 19.87 -10.37 10.46
C VAL A 384 20.36 -9.78 9.14
N THR A 385 20.40 -10.62 8.11
CA THR A 385 20.48 -10.20 6.72
C THR A 385 19.10 -10.40 6.08
N VAL A 386 18.56 -9.33 5.51
CA VAL A 386 17.33 -9.33 4.74
C VAL A 386 17.67 -9.41 3.26
N ILE A 387 17.04 -10.33 2.54
CA ILE A 387 17.19 -10.50 1.09
C ILE A 387 15.81 -10.50 0.48
N ASP A 388 15.53 -9.54 -0.41
CA ASP A 388 14.32 -9.56 -1.22
C ASP A 388 14.64 -10.10 -2.60
N VAL A 389 13.82 -11.05 -3.06
CA VAL A 389 14.00 -11.72 -4.34
C VAL A 389 12.74 -11.65 -5.18
N GLU A 390 12.92 -11.73 -6.50
CA GLU A 390 11.87 -11.78 -7.50
C GLU A 390 12.01 -13.07 -8.33
N THR A 391 10.88 -13.74 -8.57
CA THR A 391 10.81 -14.93 -9.40
C THR A 391 9.42 -15.10 -10.01
N GLU A 392 9.25 -16.08 -10.88
CA GLU A 392 7.95 -16.43 -11.44
C GLU A 392 7.25 -17.46 -10.53
N ALA A 393 6.09 -17.13 -9.96
CA ALA A 393 5.25 -18.12 -9.30
C ALA A 393 4.45 -18.92 -10.34
N ARG A 394 4.96 -20.08 -10.73
CA ARG A 394 4.32 -21.01 -11.68
C ARG A 394 3.23 -21.85 -11.02
N THR A 395 2.21 -22.23 -11.77
CA THR A 395 1.11 -23.08 -11.27
C THR A 395 1.55 -24.52 -10.97
N ALA A 396 2.48 -25.06 -11.75
CA ALA A 396 3.19 -26.31 -11.45
C ALA A 396 4.45 -26.45 -12.33
N PRO A 397 5.54 -27.08 -11.84
CA PRO A 397 5.78 -27.43 -10.43
C PRO A 397 5.96 -26.18 -9.55
N ALA A 398 5.97 -26.37 -8.23
CA ALA A 398 6.27 -25.31 -7.28
C ALA A 398 7.65 -24.68 -7.58
N THR A 399 7.77 -23.38 -7.32
CA THR A 399 9.02 -22.65 -7.57
C THR A 399 9.88 -22.65 -6.31
N GLU A 400 11.14 -23.05 -6.42
CA GLU A 400 12.06 -23.12 -5.29
C GLU A 400 13.13 -22.04 -5.38
N ILE A 401 13.36 -21.39 -4.25
CA ILE A 401 14.43 -20.41 -4.04
C ILE A 401 15.31 -20.96 -2.94
N VAL A 402 16.60 -21.10 -3.22
CA VAL A 402 17.55 -21.68 -2.25
C VAL A 402 18.56 -20.62 -1.87
N VAL A 403 18.71 -20.38 -0.56
CA VAL A 403 19.69 -19.49 0.04
C VAL A 403 20.69 -20.27 0.85
N ARG A 404 21.98 -20.06 0.59
CA ARG A 404 23.09 -20.73 1.31
C ARG A 404 24.14 -19.72 1.74
N ASP A 405 24.72 -19.94 2.92
CA ASP A 405 25.88 -19.19 3.41
C ASP A 405 26.98 -19.23 2.34
N SER A 406 27.49 -18.06 1.94
CA SER A 406 28.56 -17.97 0.96
C SER A 406 29.86 -18.46 1.60
N PRO A 407 30.61 -19.39 0.98
CA PRO A 407 31.97 -19.68 1.41
C PRO A 407 32.77 -18.38 1.36
N ARG A 408 33.54 -18.10 2.41
CA ARG A 408 34.47 -16.96 2.45
C ARG A 408 35.65 -17.17 1.51
#